data_AF-A0A0F2IUT8-F1
#
_entry.id   AF-A0A0F2IUT8-F1
#
_cell.length_a   1.000
_cell.length_b   1.000
_cell.length_c   1.000
_cell.angle_alpha   90.00
_cell.angle_beta   90.00
_cell.angle_gamma   90.00
#
_symmetry.space_group_name_H-M   'P 1'
#
loop_
_entity.id
_entity.type
_entity.pdbx_description
1 polymer ?
#
loop_
_entity_poly.entity_id
_entity_poly.type
_entity_poly.pdbx_seq_one_letter_code
_entity_poly.pdbx_strand_id
1 'polypeptide(L)' 'MDSLNNIDFKKLASQQKSIQMKMRLLALAHFKEGHSRTQIAKFLMVSRTSVNKWVHTFLEEG' A
#
# COMPACT_ATOMS: atom_id res chain seq x y z
N MET A 1 16.96 11.08 -2.89
CA MET A 1 15.49 11.08 -2.68
C MET A 1 14.85 10.11 -3.69
N ASP A 2 15.48 8.95 -3.93
CA ASP A 2 15.27 8.20 -5.18
C ASP A 2 14.90 6.72 -4.95
N SER A 3 14.96 6.25 -3.70
CA SER A 3 14.74 4.84 -3.37
C SER A 3 13.27 4.43 -3.36
N LEU A 4 12.32 5.36 -3.27
CA LEU A 4 10.88 5.06 -3.29
C LEU A 4 10.32 4.88 -4.71
N ASN A 5 10.92 5.54 -5.70
CA ASN A 5 10.42 5.55 -7.08
C ASN A 5 10.69 4.25 -7.84
N ASN A 6 11.68 3.46 -7.41
CA ASN A 6 12.03 2.22 -8.10
C ASN A 6 11.47 0.93 -7.43
N ILE A 7 10.69 1.06 -6.35
CA ILE A 7 10.09 -0.12 -5.71
C ILE A 7 8.79 -0.49 -6.41
N ASP A 8 8.79 -1.67 -7.04
CA ASP A 8 7.60 -2.32 -7.57
C ASP A 8 6.83 -3.05 -6.46
N PHE A 9 6.01 -2.29 -5.73
CA PHE A 9 5.13 -2.85 -4.70
C PHE A 9 4.21 -3.96 -5.23
N LYS A 10 3.80 -3.91 -6.50
CA LYS A 10 3.03 -4.98 -7.15
C LYS A 10 3.83 -6.28 -7.27
N LYS A 11 5.13 -6.21 -7.57
CA LYS A 11 6.04 -7.36 -7.64
C LYS A 11 6.35 -7.92 -6.25
N LEU A 12 6.54 -7.05 -5.26
CA LEU A 12 6.70 -7.49 -3.87
C LEU A 12 5.42 -8.15 -3.34
N ALA A 13 4.25 -7.62 -3.69
CA ALA A 13 2.97 -8.21 -3.33
C ALA A 13 2.80 -9.60 -3.97
N SER A 14 3.23 -9.82 -5.21
CA SER A 14 3.11 -11.14 -5.85
C SER A 14 3.99 -12.20 -5.16
N GLN A 15 5.17 -11.81 -4.68
CA GLN A 15 6.13 -12.67 -3.99
C GLN A 15 5.73 -13.01 -2.53
N GLN A 16 4.87 -12.19 -1.92
CA GLN A 16 4.50 -12.40 -0.53
C GLN A 16 3.59 -13.61 -0.33
N LYS A 17 3.79 -14.36 0.77
CA LYS A 17 2.92 -15.49 1.13
C LYS A 17 1.69 -15.06 1.92
N SER A 18 1.81 -13.99 2.72
CA SER A 18 0.72 -13.46 3.54
C SER A 18 -0.21 -12.56 2.74
N ILE A 19 -1.50 -12.88 2.72
CA ILE A 19 -2.56 -12.07 2.09
C ILE A 19 -2.61 -10.67 2.71
N GLN A 20 -2.42 -10.55 4.02
CA GLN A 20 -2.42 -9.25 4.70
C GLN A 20 -1.23 -8.38 4.24
N MET A 21 -0.06 -8.99 4.07
CA MET A 21 1.12 -8.28 3.57
C MET A 21 0.93 -7.86 2.10
N LYS A 22 0.30 -8.71 1.28
CA LYS A 22 -0.08 -8.35 -0.10
C LYS A 22 -1.01 -7.14 -0.13
N MET A 23 -2.06 -7.13 0.70
CA MET A 23 -2.99 -6.00 0.75
C MET A 23 -2.31 -4.70 1.18
N ARG A 24 -1.41 -4.76 2.17
CA ARG A 24 -0.62 -3.60 2.59
C ARG A 24 0.23 -3.07 1.44
N LEU A 25 0.94 -3.94 0.73
CA LEU A 25 1.79 -3.55 -0.41
C LEU A 25 0.97 -3.01 -1.59
N LEU A 26 -0.19 -3.60 -1.89
CA LEU A 26 -1.09 -3.08 -2.93
C LEU A 26 -1.67 -1.71 -2.57
N ALA A 27 -2.01 -1.50 -1.30
CA ALA A 27 -2.46 -0.19 -0.82
C ALA A 27 -1.37 0.88 -1.02
N LEU A 28 -0.11 0.55 -0.71
CA LEU A 28 1.04 1.44 -0.92
C LEU A 28 1.32 1.67 -2.42
N ALA A 29 1.14 0.65 -3.27
CA ALA A 29 1.26 0.78 -4.71
C ALA A 29 0.29 1.82 -5.26
N HIS A 30 -1.00 1.71 -4.89
CA HIS A 30 -2.02 2.67 -5.32
C HIS A 30 -1.84 4.06 -4.73
N PHE A 31 -1.33 4.13 -3.49
CA PHE A 31 -0.96 5.40 -2.86
C PHE A 31 0.17 6.11 -3.63
N LYS A 32 1.20 5.37 -4.07
CA LYS A 32 2.27 5.89 -4.93
C LYS A 32 1.75 6.35 -6.30
N GLU A 33 0.74 5.70 -6.85
CA GLU A 33 0.05 6.11 -8.09
C GLU A 33 -0.80 7.38 -7.91
N GLY A 34 -0.88 7.96 -6.70
CA GLY A 34 -1.60 9.21 -6.43
C GLY A 34 -3.07 9.01 -6.04
N HIS A 35 -3.52 7.78 -5.79
CA HIS A 35 -4.89 7.53 -5.36
C HIS A 35 -5.11 7.97 -3.91
N SER A 36 -6.29 8.52 -3.64
CA SER A 36 -6.68 8.88 -2.28
C SER A 36 -6.91 7.62 -1.42
N ARG A 37 -6.67 7.75 -0.11
CA ARG A 37 -6.86 6.64 0.87
C ARG A 37 -8.28 6.07 0.84
N THR A 38 -9.28 6.87 0.50
CA THR A 38 -10.68 6.47 0.32
C THR A 38 -10.89 5.67 -0.96
N GLN A 39 -10.26 6.05 -2.07
CA GLN A 39 -10.30 5.27 -3.31
C GLN A 39 -9.61 3.91 -3.14
N ILE A 40 -8.44 3.89 -2.49
CA ILE A 40 -7.69 2.66 -2.20
C ILE A 40 -8.51 1.68 -1.36
N ALA A 41 -9.21 2.18 -0.33
CA ALA A 41 -10.11 1.37 0.49
C ALA A 41 -11.24 0.73 -0.35
N LYS A 42 -11.81 1.49 -1.29
CA LYS A 42 -12.82 0.96 -2.24
C LYS A 42 -12.22 -0.09 -3.18
N PHE A 43 -11.03 0.16 -3.73
CA PHE A 43 -10.37 -0.78 -4.66
C PHE A 43 -10.04 -2.11 -4.00
N LEU A 44 -9.57 -2.09 -2.75
CA LEU A 44 -9.18 -3.28 -2.01
C LEU A 44 -10.33 -3.90 -1.20
N MET A 45 -11.54 -3.30 -1.23
CA MET A 45 -12.70 -3.70 -0.43
C MET A 45 -12.39 -3.83 1.07
N VAL A 46 -11.54 -2.92 1.57
CA VAL A 46 -11.14 -2.87 2.99
C VAL A 46 -11.65 -1.59 3.63
N SER A 47 -11.65 -1.54 4.96
CA SER A 47 -11.98 -0.32 5.68
C SER A 47 -10.93 0.78 5.44
N ARG A 48 -11.41 2.03 5.37
CA ARG A 48 -10.54 3.23 5.28
C ARG A 48 -9.55 3.29 6.45
N THR A 49 -9.95 2.83 7.63
CA THR A 49 -9.12 2.81 8.85
C THR A 49 -7.90 1.90 8.68
N SER A 50 -8.07 0.72 8.07
CA SER A 50 -6.97 -0.20 7.78
C SER A 50 -5.97 0.43 6.80
N VAL A 51 -6.46 1.01 5.71
CA VAL A 51 -5.61 1.72 4.74
C VAL A 51 -4.88 2.88 5.40
N ASN A 52 -5.55 3.64 6.27
CA ASN A 52 -4.94 4.75 6.98
C ASN A 52 -3.80 4.27 7.87
N LYS A 53 -4.02 3.20 8.66
CA LYS A 53 -2.98 2.60 9.50
C LYS A 53 -1.78 2.16 8.65
N TRP A 54 -2.01 1.46 7.54
CA TRP A 54 -0.93 0.97 6.68
C TRP A 54 -0.10 2.09 6.06
N VAL A 55 -0.76 3.13 5.56
CA VAL A 55 -0.08 4.30 4.97
C VAL A 55 0.62 5.11 6.06
N HIS A 56 0.00 5.31 7.21
CA HIS A 56 0.61 6.02 8.35
C HIS A 56 1.86 5.32 8.85
N THR A 57 1.76 4.02 9.15
CA THR A 57 2.89 3.21 9.56
C THR A 57 4.00 3.21 8.51
N PHE A 58 3.66 3.20 7.22
CA PHE A 58 4.67 3.33 6.16
C PHE A 58 5.33 4.72 6.09
N LEU A 59 4.61 5.79 6.41
CA LEU A 59 5.16 7.15 6.43
C LEU A 59 5.97 7.46 7.70
N GLU A 60 5.63 6.83 8.82
CA GLU A 60 6.36 6.99 10.09
C GLU A 60 7.58 6.09 10.22
N GLU A 61 7.49 4.84 9.73
CA GLU A 61 8.61 3.87 9.76
C GLU A 61 9.48 3.90 8.49
N GLY A 62 9.20 4.81 7.55
CA GLY A 62 9.78 4.86 6.19
C GLY A 62 11.08 5.65 6.07
#